data_AF-A0A3C1L366-F1
#
_entry.id   AF-A0A3C1L366-F1
#
_cell.length_a   1.000
_cell.length_b   1.000
_cell.length_c   1.000
_cell.angle_alpha   90.00
_cell.angle_beta   90.00
_cell.angle_gamma   90.00
#
_symmetry.space_group_name_H-M   'P 1'
#
loop_
_entity.id
_entity.type
_entity.pdbx_description
1 polymer ?
#
loop_
_entity_poly.entity_id
_entity_poly.type
_entity_poly.pdbx_seq_one_letter_code
_entity_poly.pdbx_strand_id
1 'polypeptide(L)'
;MGSVCFAEAARTRASVADVVVVNMHLYGLHVGSGGMLLPEHDVVVMDEAHQLEDIMSDTVGVQVAGGRFTTLTAALKRIIDDPQLVGGVAEASLVVRDALVPFLGQRLPRPFPAPVQEMLVDVRGRVQRALTALGAIDSDVEDAKARKMRGQQLATRLQDSIDLALDNREGFVAFVSGGPDYPRLEIAPLEVGGVLNNGIWSQRTAILASATIPASLGARVGLPPGGFDEIDVGSPFDYEHHAMLYCAVHMPDPRSPAYGPAVHQELTALITAAGGRTLALFT
;
A
#
# COMPACT_ATOMS: atom_id res chain seq x y z
N MET A 1 -0.15 11.08 32.42
CA MET A 1 1.08 10.28 32.23
C MET A 1 0.80 9.18 31.20
N GLY A 2 1.08 9.42 29.91
CA GLY A 2 1.16 8.36 28.91
C GLY A 2 2.64 8.09 28.67
N SER A 3 3.25 7.26 29.50
CA SER A 3 4.69 7.34 29.76
C SER A 3 5.60 6.71 28.71
N VAL A 4 5.11 6.02 27.68
CA VAL A 4 5.95 5.66 26.52
C VAL A 4 5.07 5.46 25.28
N CYS A 5 5.34 6.20 24.19
CA CYS A 5 4.76 5.87 22.89
C CYS A 5 5.44 4.61 22.37
N PHE A 6 4.68 3.52 22.17
CA PHE A 6 5.24 2.25 21.68
C PHE A 6 6.00 2.39 20.35
N ALA A 7 5.56 3.31 19.48
CA ALA A 7 6.23 3.60 18.22
C ALA A 7 7.60 4.27 18.44
N GLU A 8 7.69 5.24 19.34
CA GLU A 8 8.98 5.89 19.66
C GLU A 8 9.92 4.92 20.38
N ALA A 9 9.40 4.09 21.30
CA ALA A 9 10.20 3.03 21.92
C ALA A 9 10.68 1.99 20.91
N ALA A 10 9.88 1.66 19.90
CA ALA A 10 10.28 0.76 18.83
C ALA A 10 11.38 1.40 17.96
N ARG A 11 11.27 2.69 17.61
CA ARG A 11 12.31 3.42 16.86
C ARG A 11 13.64 3.47 17.61
N THR A 12 13.61 3.79 18.90
CA THR A 12 14.83 3.83 19.74
C THR A 12 15.46 2.44 19.91
N ARG A 13 14.65 1.37 20.01
CA ARG A 13 15.20 0.00 20.05
C ARG A 13 15.79 -0.40 18.70
N ALA A 14 15.13 -0.04 17.59
CA ALA A 14 15.61 -0.35 16.25
C ALA A 14 16.94 0.36 15.95
N SER A 15 17.15 1.59 16.41
CA SER A 15 18.38 2.36 16.12
C SER A 15 19.65 1.79 16.74
N VAL A 16 19.53 0.87 17.72
CA VAL A 16 20.67 0.21 18.38
C VAL A 16 20.69 -1.30 18.15
N ALA A 17 19.77 -1.83 17.34
CA ALA A 17 19.68 -3.26 17.06
C ALA A 17 20.54 -3.62 15.85
N ASP A 18 21.24 -4.75 15.93
CA ASP A 18 21.98 -5.30 14.80
C ASP A 18 21.06 -5.88 13.72
N VAL A 19 19.87 -6.35 14.12
CA VAL A 19 18.85 -6.92 13.23
C VAL A 19 17.49 -6.33 13.55
N VAL A 20 16.83 -5.81 12.52
CA VAL A 20 15.48 -5.25 12.61
C VAL A 20 14.56 -6.01 11.67
N VAL A 21 13.52 -6.62 12.22
CA VAL A 21 12.50 -7.32 11.43
C VAL A 21 11.29 -6.41 11.26
N VAL A 22 10.93 -6.15 10.01
CA VAL A 22 9.76 -5.36 9.63
C VAL A 22 8.93 -6.08 8.59
N ASN A 23 7.65 -5.74 8.52
CA ASN A 23 6.83 -6.15 7.38
C ASN A 23 7.31 -5.43 6.11
N MET A 24 7.28 -6.11 4.96
CA MET A 24 7.67 -5.55 3.66
C MET A 24 6.90 -4.27 3.30
N HIS A 25 5.66 -4.10 3.79
CA HIS A 25 4.91 -2.86 3.61
C HIS A 25 5.58 -1.65 4.27
N LEU A 26 6.07 -1.82 5.50
CA LEU A 26 6.78 -0.76 6.22
C LEU A 26 8.11 -0.44 5.54
N TYR A 27 8.77 -1.46 5.01
CA TYR A 27 10.00 -1.27 4.24
C TYR A 27 9.74 -0.55 2.91
N GLY A 28 8.65 -0.87 2.20
CA GLY A 28 8.25 -0.16 1.00
C GLY A 28 7.94 1.32 1.25
N LEU A 29 7.27 1.65 2.37
CA LEU A 29 7.12 3.04 2.83
C LEU A 29 8.45 3.70 3.16
N HIS A 30 9.40 2.97 3.75
CA HIS A 30 10.74 3.48 4.02
C HIS A 30 11.45 3.85 2.70
N VAL A 31 11.39 2.98 1.69
CA VAL A 31 11.94 3.24 0.35
C VAL A 31 11.25 4.42 -0.32
N GLY A 32 9.91 4.44 -0.33
CA GLY A 32 9.12 5.52 -0.93
C GLY A 32 9.30 6.88 -0.26
N SER A 33 9.65 6.90 1.04
CA SER A 33 9.98 8.13 1.78
C SER A 33 11.46 8.54 1.71
N GLY A 34 12.27 7.88 0.88
CA GLY A 34 13.70 8.19 0.75
C GLY A 34 14.55 7.78 1.95
N GLY A 35 14.14 6.75 2.69
CA GLY A 35 14.92 6.16 3.77
C GLY A 35 14.64 6.72 5.17
N MET A 36 13.57 7.48 5.39
CA MET A 36 13.38 8.22 6.65
C MET A 36 12.82 7.41 7.82
N LEU A 37 12.22 6.23 7.58
CA LEU A 37 11.44 5.51 8.60
C LEU A 37 12.24 4.50 9.44
N LEU A 38 13.26 3.89 8.86
CA LEU A 38 14.03 2.80 9.46
C LEU A 38 15.49 3.26 9.63
N PRO A 39 16.24 2.70 10.58
CA PRO A 39 17.67 2.95 10.70
C PRO A 39 18.42 2.62 9.41
N GLU A 40 19.57 3.26 9.22
CA GLU A 40 20.51 2.89 8.15
C GLU A 40 20.95 1.43 8.31
N HIS A 41 21.11 0.73 7.19
CA HIS A 41 21.52 -0.67 7.16
C HIS A 41 22.16 -1.02 5.81
N ASP A 42 23.17 -1.87 5.86
CA ASP A 42 23.98 -2.27 4.70
C ASP A 42 23.42 -3.48 3.94
N VAL A 43 22.53 -4.24 4.60
CA VAL A 43 21.96 -5.49 4.07
C VAL A 43 20.46 -5.53 4.32
N VAL A 44 19.69 -5.92 3.30
CA VAL A 44 18.27 -6.24 3.42
C VAL A 44 18.00 -7.68 2.99
N VAL A 45 17.21 -8.39 3.79
CA VAL A 45 16.71 -9.73 3.45
C VAL A 45 15.21 -9.63 3.20
N MET A 46 14.80 -9.90 1.96
CA MET A 46 13.40 -9.95 1.55
C MET A 46 12.94 -11.40 1.58
N ASP A 47 12.13 -11.73 2.57
CA ASP A 47 11.41 -13.00 2.61
C ASP A 47 10.12 -12.91 1.78
N GLU A 48 9.70 -14.02 1.19
CA GLU A 48 8.60 -14.10 0.23
C GLU A 48 8.73 -13.06 -0.91
N ALA A 49 9.94 -12.94 -1.46
CA ALA A 49 10.30 -11.99 -2.50
C ALA A 49 9.39 -12.03 -3.76
N HIS A 50 8.63 -13.10 -3.97
CA HIS A 50 7.62 -13.15 -5.04
C HIS A 50 6.53 -12.07 -4.89
N GLN A 51 6.27 -11.58 -3.67
CA GLN A 51 5.31 -10.50 -3.39
C GLN A 51 5.91 -9.09 -3.49
N LEU A 52 7.23 -8.99 -3.72
CA LEU A 52 7.96 -7.72 -3.62
C LEU A 52 7.41 -6.66 -4.58
N GLU A 53 7.12 -7.04 -5.82
CA GLU A 53 6.59 -6.12 -6.84
C GLU A 53 5.27 -5.48 -6.42
N ASP A 54 4.30 -6.31 -6.04
CA ASP A 54 2.96 -5.85 -5.66
C ASP A 54 3.02 -4.96 -4.41
N ILE A 55 3.75 -5.40 -3.38
CA ILE A 55 3.86 -4.63 -2.12
C ILE A 55 4.59 -3.30 -2.35
N MET A 56 5.60 -3.27 -3.21
CA MET A 56 6.33 -2.04 -3.51
C MET A 56 5.49 -1.08 -4.34
N SER A 57 4.69 -1.59 -5.29
CA SER A 57 3.73 -0.79 -6.04
C SER A 57 2.72 -0.11 -5.11
N ASP A 58 2.15 -0.88 -4.18
CA ASP A 58 1.15 -0.40 -3.22
C ASP A 58 1.69 0.65 -2.24
N THR A 59 2.95 0.48 -1.80
CA THR A 59 3.53 1.31 -0.73
C THR A 59 4.26 2.55 -1.22
N VAL A 60 4.83 2.49 -2.43
CA VAL A 60 5.45 3.64 -3.08
C VAL A 60 4.38 4.53 -3.74
N GLY A 61 3.22 3.95 -4.05
CA GLY A 61 2.09 4.68 -4.58
C GLY A 61 1.53 5.74 -3.62
N VAL A 62 0.81 6.69 -4.19
CA VAL A 62 0.08 7.71 -3.44
C VAL A 62 -1.41 7.50 -3.54
N GLN A 63 -2.08 7.71 -2.42
CA GLN A 63 -3.52 7.57 -2.31
C GLN A 63 -4.21 8.88 -1.90
N VAL A 64 -5.24 9.27 -2.66
CA VAL A 64 -6.16 10.36 -2.30
C VAL A 64 -7.53 9.77 -1.98
N ALA A 65 -7.95 9.88 -0.72
CA ALA A 65 -9.18 9.29 -0.20
C ALA A 65 -9.89 10.25 0.75
N GLY A 66 -11.23 10.22 0.75
CA GLY A 66 -12.08 11.11 1.56
C GLY A 66 -11.74 11.09 3.06
N GLY A 67 -11.42 9.91 3.62
CA GLY A 67 -11.10 9.76 5.05
C GLY A 67 -9.88 10.58 5.52
N ARG A 68 -8.95 10.92 4.62
CA ARG A 68 -7.81 11.80 4.94
C ARG A 68 -8.29 13.22 5.26
N PHE A 69 -9.31 13.71 4.54
CA PHE A 69 -9.94 15.00 4.79
C PHE A 69 -10.77 15.00 6.07
N THR A 70 -11.47 13.91 6.39
CA THR A 70 -12.17 13.74 7.67
C THR A 70 -11.19 13.82 8.84
N THR A 71 -10.04 13.15 8.72
CA THR A 71 -8.99 13.16 9.75
C THR A 71 -8.40 14.55 9.93
N LEU A 72 -8.08 15.25 8.83
CA LEU A 72 -7.58 16.62 8.87
C LEU A 72 -8.60 17.57 9.50
N THR A 73 -9.88 17.48 9.10
CA THR A 73 -10.98 18.28 9.67
C THR A 73 -11.06 18.13 11.19
N ALA A 74 -10.95 16.90 11.71
CA ALA A 74 -10.98 16.65 13.15
C ALA A 74 -9.77 17.26 13.89
N ALA A 75 -8.62 17.40 13.23
CA ALA A 75 -7.47 18.13 13.78
C ALA A 75 -7.70 19.64 13.74
N LEU A 76 -8.19 20.19 12.63
CA LEU A 76 -8.41 21.63 12.46
C LEU A 76 -9.47 22.18 13.44
N LYS A 77 -10.57 21.44 13.67
CA LYS A 77 -11.63 21.81 14.63
C LYS A 77 -11.14 22.09 16.05
N ARG A 78 -9.96 21.59 16.43
CA ARG A 78 -9.40 21.75 17.78
C ARG A 78 -8.51 22.99 17.95
N ILE A 79 -8.24 23.71 16.86
CA ILE A 79 -7.27 24.81 16.88
C ILE A 79 -7.64 26.00 15.97
N ILE A 80 -8.47 25.79 14.94
CA ILE A 80 -8.94 26.85 14.04
C ILE A 80 -10.41 27.15 14.36
N ASP A 81 -10.69 28.41 14.70
CA ASP A 81 -12.04 28.96 14.88
C ASP A 81 -12.50 29.72 13.63
N ASP A 82 -12.44 29.04 12.49
CA ASP A 82 -12.97 29.51 11.20
C ASP A 82 -13.89 28.41 10.64
N PRO A 83 -15.21 28.54 10.83
CA PRO A 83 -16.18 27.55 10.35
C PRO A 83 -16.18 27.37 8.83
N GLN A 84 -15.87 28.42 8.06
CA GLN A 84 -15.83 28.37 6.59
C GLN A 84 -14.64 27.55 6.12
N LEU A 85 -13.45 27.79 6.69
CA LEU A 85 -12.25 27.02 6.37
C LEU A 85 -12.40 25.55 6.74
N VAL A 86 -12.83 25.28 7.98
CA VAL A 86 -12.98 23.92 8.48
C VAL A 86 -14.09 23.17 7.74
N GLY A 87 -15.21 23.84 7.44
CA GLY A 87 -16.31 23.31 6.64
C GLY A 87 -15.86 22.95 5.22
N GLY A 88 -15.07 23.83 4.58
CA GLY A 88 -14.51 23.57 3.26
C GLY A 88 -13.66 22.30 3.22
N VAL A 89 -12.79 22.06 4.23
CA VAL A 89 -12.01 20.81 4.30
C VAL A 89 -12.91 19.60 4.57
N ALA A 90 -13.96 19.75 5.38
CA ALA A 90 -14.90 18.66 5.67
C ALA A 90 -15.64 18.17 4.43
N GLU A 91 -16.13 19.12 3.62
CA GLU A 91 -16.85 18.85 2.36
C GLU A 91 -15.97 18.19 1.31
N ALA A 92 -14.64 18.36 1.37
CA ALA A 92 -13.72 17.73 0.43
C ALA A 92 -13.88 16.20 0.39
N SER A 93 -14.27 15.56 1.49
CA SER A 93 -14.54 14.12 1.50
C SER A 93 -15.69 13.73 0.56
N LEU A 94 -16.73 14.58 0.44
CA LEU A 94 -17.85 14.33 -0.46
C LEU A 94 -17.44 14.61 -1.91
N VAL A 95 -16.70 15.69 -2.15
CA VAL A 95 -16.17 16.03 -3.48
C VAL A 95 -15.29 14.91 -4.03
N VAL A 96 -14.39 14.34 -3.21
CA VAL A 96 -13.56 13.19 -3.59
C VAL A 96 -14.44 11.99 -3.92
N ARG A 97 -15.45 11.68 -3.09
CA ARG A 97 -16.34 10.56 -3.36
C ARG A 97 -17.06 10.72 -4.70
N ASP A 98 -17.75 11.84 -4.88
CA ASP A 98 -18.62 12.07 -6.03
C ASP A 98 -17.83 12.11 -7.35
N ALA A 99 -16.59 12.60 -7.32
CA ALA A 99 -15.70 12.59 -8.49
C ALA A 99 -15.15 11.19 -8.83
N LEU A 100 -14.95 10.31 -7.84
CA LEU A 100 -14.29 9.02 -8.03
C LEU A 100 -15.26 7.85 -8.25
N VAL A 101 -16.46 7.88 -7.65
CA VAL A 101 -17.47 6.80 -7.78
C VAL A 101 -17.72 6.37 -9.24
N PRO A 102 -17.86 7.29 -10.23
CA PRO A 102 -18.08 6.90 -11.63
C PRO A 102 -16.98 6.05 -12.25
N PHE A 103 -15.79 6.03 -11.63
CA PHE A 103 -14.60 5.36 -12.15
C PHE A 103 -14.16 4.15 -11.31
N LEU A 104 -14.97 3.71 -10.35
CA LEU A 104 -14.64 2.56 -9.50
C LEU A 104 -14.23 1.33 -10.31
N GLY A 105 -13.11 0.73 -9.94
CA GLY A 105 -12.53 -0.44 -10.60
C GLY A 105 -11.86 -0.13 -11.95
N GLN A 106 -11.75 1.14 -12.33
CA GLN A 106 -11.18 1.54 -13.61
C GLN A 106 -9.79 2.16 -13.45
N ARG A 107 -8.92 1.86 -14.43
CA ARG A 107 -7.70 2.61 -14.66
C ARG A 107 -8.05 3.95 -15.29
N LEU A 108 -7.47 5.03 -14.77
CA LEU A 108 -7.67 6.37 -15.31
C LEU A 108 -6.60 6.70 -16.35
N PRO A 109 -6.97 7.29 -17.49
CA PRO A 109 -6.01 7.83 -18.44
C PRO A 109 -5.34 9.09 -17.87
N ARG A 110 -4.20 9.45 -18.47
CA ARG A 110 -3.55 10.75 -18.30
C ARG A 110 -3.65 11.52 -19.63
N PRO A 111 -4.04 12.80 -19.65
CA PRO A 111 -4.51 13.60 -18.50
C PRO A 111 -5.78 13.02 -17.88
N PHE A 112 -6.01 13.31 -16.59
CA PHE A 112 -7.18 12.79 -15.89
C PHE A 112 -8.49 13.25 -16.52
N PRO A 113 -9.57 12.45 -16.42
CA PRO A 113 -10.91 12.92 -16.71
C PRO A 113 -11.21 14.23 -15.96
N ALA A 114 -11.88 15.17 -16.63
CA ALA A 114 -12.14 16.50 -16.08
C ALA A 114 -12.69 16.49 -14.63
N PRO A 115 -13.66 15.63 -14.25
CA PRO A 115 -14.15 15.58 -12.88
C PRO A 115 -13.08 15.24 -11.83
N VAL A 116 -12.13 14.35 -12.18
CA VAL A 116 -11.03 13.95 -11.29
C VAL A 116 -9.97 15.05 -11.22
N GLN A 117 -9.63 15.64 -12.35
CA GLN A 117 -8.67 16.75 -12.42
C GLN A 117 -9.15 17.97 -11.62
N GLU A 118 -10.41 18.37 -11.82
CA GLU A 118 -11.04 19.49 -11.11
C GLU A 118 -11.14 19.21 -9.62
N MET A 119 -11.52 17.99 -9.23
CA MET A 119 -11.53 17.55 -7.83
C MET A 119 -10.14 17.70 -7.19
N LEU A 120 -9.08 17.22 -7.82
CA LEU A 120 -7.72 17.32 -7.29
C LEU A 120 -7.29 18.77 -7.08
N VAL A 121 -7.58 19.65 -8.05
CA VAL A 121 -7.27 21.09 -7.95
C VAL A 121 -8.07 21.78 -6.83
N ASP A 122 -9.36 21.47 -6.70
CA ASP A 122 -10.21 22.02 -5.63
C ASP A 122 -9.70 21.60 -4.24
N VAL A 123 -9.53 20.29 -4.02
CA VAL A 123 -9.10 19.79 -2.71
C VAL A 123 -7.68 20.22 -2.35
N ARG A 124 -6.79 20.36 -3.35
CA ARG A 124 -5.48 21.01 -3.17
C ARG A 124 -5.62 22.42 -2.63
N GLY A 125 -6.50 23.23 -3.22
CA GLY A 125 -6.75 24.61 -2.78
C GLY A 125 -7.30 24.68 -1.36
N ARG A 126 -8.19 23.76 -0.98
CA ARG A 126 -8.74 23.65 0.39
C ARG A 126 -7.65 23.33 1.43
N VAL A 127 -6.78 22.36 1.13
CA VAL A 127 -5.67 21.97 2.03
C VAL A 127 -4.62 23.08 2.13
N GLN A 128 -4.31 23.76 1.02
CA GLN A 128 -3.39 24.89 1.03
C GLN A 128 -3.89 26.04 1.92
N ARG A 129 -5.19 26.38 1.88
CA ARG A 129 -5.77 27.38 2.79
C ARG A 129 -5.65 26.97 4.25
N ALA A 130 -5.87 25.69 4.56
CA ALA A 130 -5.68 25.16 5.90
C ALA A 130 -4.21 25.25 6.37
N LEU A 131 -3.25 24.94 5.49
CA LEU A 131 -1.82 25.11 5.78
C LEU A 131 -1.46 26.56 6.09
N THR A 132 -1.95 27.52 5.29
CA THR A 132 -1.74 28.95 5.52
C THR A 132 -2.31 29.38 6.89
N ALA A 133 -3.54 28.98 7.20
CA ALA A 133 -4.17 29.30 8.49
C ALA A 133 -3.40 28.69 9.66
N LEU A 134 -2.99 27.42 9.58
CA LEU A 134 -2.15 26.78 10.59
C LEU A 134 -0.81 27.50 10.78
N GLY A 135 -0.20 27.99 9.69
CA GLY A 135 1.05 28.74 9.72
C GLY A 135 0.92 30.07 10.47
N ALA A 136 -0.23 30.75 10.34
CA ALA A 136 -0.51 32.03 10.98
C ALA A 136 -0.83 31.95 12.48
N ILE A 137 -1.07 30.75 13.03
CA ILE A 137 -1.32 30.56 14.46
C ILE A 137 -0.02 30.80 15.21
N ASP A 138 0.03 31.84 16.02
CA ASP A 138 1.09 32.08 16.99
C ASP A 138 0.57 31.82 18.41
N SER A 139 1.27 31.01 19.19
CA SER A 139 0.84 30.64 20.53
C SER A 139 2.00 30.15 21.40
N ASP A 140 2.08 30.67 22.61
CA ASP A 140 3.04 30.24 23.63
C ASP A 140 2.59 29.02 24.44
N VAL A 141 1.35 28.56 24.23
CA VAL A 141 0.80 27.40 24.96
C VAL A 141 1.27 26.10 24.31
N GLU A 142 1.97 25.26 25.06
CA GLU A 142 2.55 23.99 24.55
C GLU A 142 1.51 23.05 23.93
N ASP A 143 0.31 22.93 24.50
CA ASP A 143 -0.77 22.13 23.92
C ASP A 143 -1.26 22.69 22.57
N ALA A 144 -1.31 24.02 22.43
CA ALA A 144 -1.66 24.66 21.17
C ALA A 144 -0.57 24.44 20.11
N LYS A 145 0.72 24.52 20.50
CA LYS A 145 1.85 24.18 19.61
C LYS A 145 1.80 22.73 19.14
N ALA A 146 1.53 21.78 20.04
CA ALA A 146 1.41 20.36 19.68
C ALA A 146 0.25 20.10 18.71
N ARG A 147 -0.91 20.73 18.93
CA ARG A 147 -2.07 20.65 18.02
C ARG A 147 -1.77 21.29 16.67
N LYS A 148 -1.09 22.44 16.65
CA LYS A 148 -0.65 23.12 15.42
C LYS A 148 0.27 22.21 14.62
N MET A 149 1.30 21.68 15.25
CA MET A 149 2.28 20.79 14.62
C MET A 149 1.60 19.54 14.03
N ARG A 150 0.67 18.93 14.77
CA ARG A 150 -0.11 17.79 14.27
C ARG A 150 -0.96 18.17 13.05
N GLY A 151 -1.66 19.31 13.10
CA GLY A 151 -2.44 19.83 11.97
C GLY A 151 -1.57 20.06 10.74
N GLN A 152 -0.41 20.68 10.92
CA GLN A 152 0.56 20.95 9.86
C GLN A 152 1.07 19.65 9.23
N GLN A 153 1.50 18.68 10.03
CA GLN A 153 1.98 17.39 9.52
C GLN A 153 0.91 16.64 8.70
N LEU A 154 -0.34 16.64 9.16
CA LEU A 154 -1.45 16.01 8.44
C LEU A 154 -1.75 16.74 7.13
N ALA A 155 -1.80 18.07 7.16
CA ALA A 155 -2.10 18.90 6.01
C ALA A 155 -0.97 18.83 4.97
N THR A 156 0.30 18.91 5.37
CA THR A 156 1.46 18.78 4.48
C THR A 156 1.47 17.43 3.78
N ARG A 157 1.35 16.31 4.52
CA ARG A 157 1.32 14.98 3.89
C ARG A 157 0.16 14.80 2.91
N LEU A 158 -0.99 15.40 3.21
CA LEU A 158 -2.14 15.37 2.30
C LEU A 158 -1.89 16.24 1.05
N GLN A 159 -1.32 17.43 1.23
CA GLN A 159 -0.89 18.31 0.16
C GLN A 159 0.10 17.62 -0.78
N ASP A 160 1.16 17.01 -0.24
CA ASP A 160 2.18 16.31 -1.00
C ASP A 160 1.58 15.15 -1.83
N SER A 161 0.61 14.44 -1.25
CA SER A 161 -0.11 13.38 -1.96
C SER A 161 -0.95 13.92 -3.13
N ILE A 162 -1.63 15.05 -2.95
CA ILE A 162 -2.43 15.67 -4.02
C ILE A 162 -1.52 16.26 -5.10
N ASP A 163 -0.40 16.89 -4.70
CA ASP A 163 0.58 17.46 -5.61
C ASP A 163 1.25 16.37 -6.44
N LEU A 164 1.61 15.24 -5.83
CA LEU A 164 2.09 14.07 -6.58
C LEU A 164 1.02 13.51 -7.51
N ALA A 165 -0.25 13.53 -7.09
CA ALA A 165 -1.33 13.05 -7.95
C ALA A 165 -1.49 13.92 -9.20
N LEU A 166 -1.38 15.24 -9.04
CA LEU A 166 -1.44 16.21 -10.14
C LEU A 166 -0.19 16.19 -11.03
N ASP A 167 0.96 15.79 -10.48
CA ASP A 167 2.19 15.61 -11.23
C ASP A 167 2.01 14.52 -12.29
N ASN A 168 2.25 14.87 -13.56
CA ASN A 168 2.08 13.96 -14.68
C ASN A 168 3.35 13.14 -14.91
N ARG A 169 3.74 12.37 -13.90
CA ARG A 169 4.94 11.53 -13.96
C ARG A 169 4.76 10.41 -14.98
N GLU A 170 5.70 10.33 -15.92
CA GLU A 170 5.82 9.16 -16.78
C GLU A 170 6.11 7.92 -15.95
N GLY A 171 5.60 6.76 -16.40
CA GLY A 171 5.79 5.50 -15.70
C GLY A 171 4.94 5.33 -14.44
N PHE A 172 3.89 6.13 -14.22
CA PHE A 172 2.90 5.91 -13.16
C PHE A 172 1.51 5.61 -13.74
N VAL A 173 0.77 4.75 -13.06
CA VAL A 173 -0.61 4.40 -13.37
C VAL A 173 -1.52 4.88 -12.27
N ALA A 174 -2.64 5.47 -12.68
CA ALA A 174 -3.70 5.83 -11.77
C ALA A 174 -4.89 4.88 -11.91
N PHE A 175 -5.47 4.46 -10.80
CA PHE A 175 -6.68 3.65 -10.77
C PHE A 175 -7.57 4.06 -9.60
N VAL A 176 -8.87 3.81 -9.73
CA VAL A 176 -9.83 4.05 -8.65
C VAL A 176 -10.28 2.73 -8.04
N SER A 177 -10.10 2.60 -6.74
CA SER A 177 -10.41 1.39 -5.98
C SER A 177 -11.27 1.72 -4.75
N GLY A 178 -11.61 0.68 -3.97
CA GLY A 178 -12.50 0.81 -2.82
C GLY A 178 -13.94 0.48 -3.15
N GLY A 179 -14.86 1.01 -2.35
CA GLY A 179 -16.30 0.84 -2.52
C GLY A 179 -17.01 2.16 -2.83
N PRO A 180 -18.31 2.11 -3.14
CA PRO A 180 -19.14 3.30 -3.43
C PRO A 180 -19.08 4.38 -2.33
N ASP A 181 -18.98 3.97 -1.07
CA ASP A 181 -18.94 4.89 0.07
C ASP A 181 -17.55 5.48 0.33
N TYR A 182 -16.50 4.73 -0.01
CA TYR A 182 -15.10 5.08 0.28
C TYR A 182 -14.20 4.80 -0.94
N PRO A 183 -14.42 5.49 -2.07
CA PRO A 183 -13.53 5.39 -3.21
C PRO A 183 -12.20 6.07 -2.89
N ARG A 184 -11.12 5.57 -3.49
CA ARG A 184 -9.79 6.17 -3.39
C ARG A 184 -9.12 6.18 -4.76
N LEU A 185 -8.45 7.29 -5.05
CA LEU A 185 -7.56 7.40 -6.19
C LEU A 185 -6.19 6.88 -5.76
N GLU A 186 -5.70 5.86 -6.44
CA GLU A 186 -4.39 5.27 -6.21
C GLU A 186 -3.50 5.56 -7.43
N ILE A 187 -2.27 6.02 -7.17
CA ILE A 187 -1.30 6.33 -8.21
C ILE A 187 -0.01 5.61 -7.85
N ALA A 188 0.30 4.55 -8.58
CA ALA A 188 1.43 3.67 -8.32
C ALA A 188 2.35 3.63 -9.55
N PRO A 189 3.66 3.39 -9.37
CA PRO A 189 4.56 3.20 -10.50
C PRO A 189 4.12 2.00 -11.34
N LEU A 190 4.13 2.14 -12.68
CA LEU A 190 3.91 1.06 -13.64
C LEU A 190 5.00 -0.01 -13.50
N GLU A 191 6.22 0.42 -13.24
CA GLU A 191 7.38 -0.43 -12.98
C GLU A 191 8.04 0.01 -11.68
N VAL A 192 8.07 -0.87 -10.68
CA VAL A 192 8.74 -0.62 -9.40
C VAL A 192 10.27 -0.66 -9.52
N GLY A 193 10.80 -1.20 -10.62
CA GLY A 193 12.22 -1.47 -10.79
C GLY A 193 13.12 -0.26 -10.60
N GLY A 194 12.77 0.90 -11.15
CA GLY A 194 13.55 2.13 -10.97
C GLY A 194 13.58 2.61 -9.52
N VAL A 195 12.46 2.47 -8.80
CA VAL A 195 12.35 2.85 -7.39
C VAL A 195 13.20 1.92 -6.52
N LEU A 196 13.10 0.61 -6.76
CA LEU A 196 13.85 -0.40 -6.01
C LEU A 196 15.35 -0.31 -6.32
N ASN A 197 15.73 -0.02 -7.56
CA ASN A 197 17.13 0.21 -7.91
C ASN A 197 17.71 1.39 -7.14
N ASN A 198 17.03 2.55 -7.16
CA ASN A 198 17.54 3.75 -6.50
C ASN A 198 17.47 3.68 -4.98
N GLY A 199 16.46 3.00 -4.42
CA GLY A 199 16.21 2.93 -2.98
C GLY A 199 16.83 1.71 -2.28
N ILE A 200 17.14 0.65 -3.02
CA ILE A 200 17.67 -0.60 -2.46
C ILE A 200 18.91 -1.05 -3.24
N TRP A 201 18.78 -1.48 -4.50
CA TRP A 201 19.84 -2.23 -5.19
C TRP A 201 21.14 -1.46 -5.36
N SER A 202 21.06 -0.15 -5.60
CA SER A 202 22.23 0.73 -5.73
C SER A 202 22.84 1.18 -4.41
N GLN A 203 22.14 0.97 -3.29
CA GLN A 203 22.54 1.49 -1.99
C GLN A 203 23.06 0.42 -1.04
N ARG A 204 22.57 -0.83 -1.15
CA ARG A 204 22.81 -1.87 -0.16
C ARG A 204 22.75 -3.27 -0.79
N THR A 205 23.31 -4.24 -0.08
CA THR A 205 23.22 -5.64 -0.50
C THR A 205 21.82 -6.17 -0.22
N ALA A 206 21.21 -6.83 -1.20
CA ALA A 206 19.89 -7.43 -1.05
C ALA A 206 19.93 -8.95 -1.25
N ILE A 207 19.27 -9.66 -0.34
CA ILE A 207 19.06 -11.11 -0.42
C ILE A 207 17.57 -11.34 -0.58
N LEU A 208 17.16 -11.95 -1.70
CA LEU A 208 15.77 -12.26 -1.99
C LEU A 208 15.57 -13.77 -1.79
N ALA A 209 14.70 -14.13 -0.86
CA ALA A 209 14.35 -15.51 -0.56
C ALA A 209 12.85 -15.72 -0.83
N SER A 210 12.52 -16.79 -1.54
CA SER A 210 11.13 -17.22 -1.75
C SER A 210 11.11 -18.63 -2.36
N ALA A 211 10.11 -19.42 -1.98
CA ALA A 211 9.92 -20.76 -2.54
C ALA A 211 9.34 -20.75 -3.97
N THR A 212 8.82 -19.60 -4.42
CA THR A 212 8.05 -19.46 -5.66
C THR A 212 8.54 -18.28 -6.52
N ILE A 213 9.86 -18.05 -6.57
CA ILE A 213 10.43 -16.99 -7.40
C ILE A 213 10.16 -17.26 -8.89
N PRO A 214 9.39 -16.43 -9.59
CA PRO A 214 9.27 -16.55 -11.04
C PRO A 214 10.56 -16.05 -11.70
N ALA A 215 10.98 -16.69 -12.79
CA ALA A 215 12.18 -16.29 -13.54
C ALA A 215 12.16 -14.82 -14.02
N SER A 216 10.98 -14.21 -14.14
CA SER A 216 10.82 -12.81 -14.53
C SER A 216 10.94 -11.82 -13.37
N LEU A 217 10.98 -12.28 -12.10
CA LEU A 217 10.97 -11.40 -10.93
C LEU A 217 12.09 -10.36 -11.00
N GLY A 218 13.33 -10.80 -11.28
CA GLY A 218 14.49 -9.91 -11.30
C GLY A 218 14.30 -8.73 -12.25
N ALA A 219 13.78 -8.97 -13.45
CA ALA A 219 13.48 -7.91 -14.40
C ALA A 219 12.36 -6.98 -13.89
N ARG A 220 11.28 -7.53 -13.33
CA ARG A 220 10.13 -6.74 -12.83
C ARG A 220 10.49 -5.85 -11.63
N VAL A 221 11.40 -6.33 -10.77
CA VAL A 221 11.89 -5.55 -9.62
C VAL A 221 13.13 -4.72 -9.95
N GLY A 222 13.56 -4.67 -11.21
CA GLY A 222 14.63 -3.78 -11.68
C GLY A 222 16.04 -4.21 -11.27
N LEU A 223 16.27 -5.51 -11.04
CA LEU A 223 17.62 -6.03 -10.90
C LEU A 223 18.35 -5.95 -12.26
N PRO A 224 19.58 -5.40 -12.30
CA PRO A 224 20.34 -5.30 -13.54
C PRO A 224 20.64 -6.71 -14.10
N PRO A 225 20.45 -6.95 -15.41
CA PRO A 225 20.78 -8.23 -16.03
C PRO A 225 22.23 -8.64 -15.76
N GLY A 226 22.44 -9.83 -15.21
CA GLY A 226 23.78 -10.34 -14.87
C GLY A 226 24.44 -9.64 -13.67
N GLY A 227 23.70 -8.80 -12.94
CA GLY A 227 24.18 -8.12 -11.73
C GLY A 227 23.74 -8.79 -10.42
N PHE A 228 23.24 -10.01 -10.47
CA PHE A 228 22.84 -10.79 -9.30
C PHE A 228 23.19 -12.27 -9.49
N ASP A 229 23.44 -12.95 -8.37
CA ASP A 229 23.57 -14.39 -8.32
C ASP A 229 22.22 -15.02 -8.00
N GLU A 230 21.91 -16.15 -8.63
CA GLU A 230 20.68 -16.91 -8.40
C GLU A 230 21.02 -18.36 -8.08
N ILE A 231 20.32 -18.93 -7.10
CA ILE A 231 20.45 -20.33 -6.71
C ILE A 231 19.06 -20.93 -6.49
N ASP A 232 18.76 -22.01 -7.21
CA ASP A 232 17.65 -22.90 -6.88
C ASP A 232 18.18 -24.01 -5.97
N VAL A 233 17.72 -24.02 -4.72
CA VAL A 233 18.12 -25.00 -3.70
C VAL A 233 17.22 -26.25 -3.70
N GLY A 234 16.20 -26.27 -4.57
CA GLY A 234 15.20 -27.33 -4.65
C GLY A 234 14.28 -27.37 -3.42
N SER A 235 13.28 -28.25 -3.49
CA SER A 235 12.43 -28.56 -2.35
C SER A 235 13.04 -29.72 -1.56
N PRO A 236 13.19 -29.62 -0.23
CA PRO A 236 13.57 -30.76 0.60
C PRO A 236 12.42 -31.77 0.77
N PHE A 237 11.22 -31.47 0.26
CA PHE A 237 10.05 -32.31 0.40
C PHE A 237 10.04 -33.45 -0.62
N ASP A 238 9.88 -34.67 -0.15
CA ASP A 238 9.78 -35.87 -0.97
C ASP A 238 8.35 -36.03 -1.51
N TYR A 239 8.08 -35.37 -2.65
CA TYR A 239 6.78 -35.40 -3.31
C TYR A 239 6.37 -36.80 -3.76
N GLU A 240 7.32 -37.65 -4.16
CA GLU A 240 7.02 -38.99 -4.67
C GLU A 240 6.33 -39.85 -3.61
N HIS A 241 6.76 -39.71 -2.35
CA HIS A 241 6.23 -40.52 -1.24
C HIS A 241 5.19 -39.79 -0.39
N HIS A 242 5.12 -38.46 -0.45
CA HIS A 242 4.26 -37.66 0.44
C HIS A 242 3.25 -36.76 -0.29
N ALA A 243 3.14 -36.82 -1.62
CA ALA A 243 2.10 -36.13 -2.37
C ALA A 243 1.37 -37.08 -3.33
N MET A 244 0.09 -36.79 -3.57
CA MET A 244 -0.73 -37.52 -4.54
C MET A 244 -1.43 -36.50 -5.45
N LEU A 245 -1.22 -36.64 -6.76
CA LEU A 245 -1.95 -35.88 -7.77
C LEU A 245 -3.25 -36.62 -8.11
N TYR A 246 -4.40 -36.00 -7.79
CA TYR A 246 -5.71 -36.51 -8.13
C TYR A 246 -6.42 -35.54 -9.09
N CYS A 247 -6.86 -36.06 -10.24
CA CYS A 247 -7.63 -35.30 -11.22
C CYS A 247 -9.02 -35.95 -11.40
N ALA A 248 -10.06 -35.26 -10.95
CA ALA A 248 -11.45 -35.74 -11.02
C ALA A 248 -12.03 -35.54 -12.44
N VAL A 249 -11.54 -36.33 -13.40
CA VAL A 249 -11.93 -36.21 -14.82
C VAL A 249 -13.40 -36.53 -15.12
N HIS A 250 -14.10 -37.19 -14.18
CA HIS A 250 -15.52 -37.55 -14.29
C HIS A 250 -16.47 -36.41 -13.90
N MET A 251 -15.95 -35.25 -13.48
CA MET A 251 -16.75 -34.14 -13.01
C MET A 251 -17.61 -33.52 -14.12
N PRO A 252 -18.85 -33.07 -13.81
CA PRO A 252 -19.67 -32.32 -14.76
C PRO A 252 -19.00 -31.02 -15.23
N ASP A 253 -19.47 -30.46 -16.36
CA ASP A 253 -19.07 -29.10 -16.78
C ASP A 253 -19.34 -28.10 -15.62
N PRO A 254 -18.39 -27.23 -15.26
CA PRO A 254 -18.55 -26.24 -14.17
C PRO A 254 -19.78 -25.33 -14.30
N ARG A 255 -20.30 -25.13 -15.50
CA ARG A 255 -21.51 -24.33 -15.78
C ARG A 255 -22.80 -25.12 -15.59
N SER A 256 -22.71 -26.44 -15.40
CA SER A 256 -23.86 -27.30 -15.17
C SER A 256 -24.42 -27.09 -13.77
N PRO A 257 -25.76 -27.03 -13.59
CA PRO A 257 -26.38 -27.03 -12.27
C PRO A 257 -26.02 -28.25 -11.41
N ALA A 258 -25.59 -29.35 -12.03
CA ALA A 258 -25.15 -30.57 -11.33
C ALA A 258 -23.72 -30.49 -10.76
N TYR A 259 -22.92 -29.49 -11.16
CA TYR A 259 -21.51 -29.39 -10.75
C TYR A 259 -21.35 -29.18 -9.25
N GLY A 260 -22.06 -28.21 -8.67
CA GLY A 260 -21.98 -27.92 -7.23
C GLY A 260 -22.26 -29.14 -6.35
N PRO A 261 -23.40 -29.84 -6.54
CA PRO A 261 -23.67 -31.09 -5.83
C PRO A 261 -22.59 -32.16 -6.03
N ALA A 262 -22.08 -32.33 -7.26
CA ALA A 262 -21.02 -33.31 -7.55
C ALA A 262 -19.71 -32.95 -6.83
N VAL A 263 -19.32 -31.67 -6.79
CA VAL A 263 -18.10 -31.22 -6.10
C VAL A 263 -18.22 -31.50 -4.61
N HIS A 264 -19.38 -31.22 -4.00
CA HIS A 264 -19.59 -31.48 -2.58
C HIS A 264 -19.48 -32.97 -2.25
N GLN A 265 -20.05 -33.83 -3.09
CA GLN A 265 -19.96 -35.27 -2.91
C GLN A 265 -18.52 -35.78 -3.06
N GLU A 266 -17.81 -35.32 -4.08
CA GLU A 266 -16.43 -35.68 -4.35
C GLU A 266 -15.49 -35.23 -3.21
N LEU A 267 -15.59 -33.97 -2.77
CA LEU A 267 -14.83 -33.45 -1.63
C LEU A 267 -15.13 -34.23 -0.36
N THR A 268 -16.40 -34.56 -0.09
CA THR A 268 -16.78 -35.36 1.09
C THR A 268 -16.10 -36.73 1.05
N ALA A 269 -16.08 -37.39 -0.10
CA ALA A 269 -15.43 -38.69 -0.28
C ALA A 269 -13.93 -38.59 -0.03
N LEU A 270 -13.25 -37.60 -0.62
CA LEU A 270 -11.81 -37.39 -0.47
C LEU A 270 -11.40 -37.03 0.97
N ILE A 271 -12.13 -36.11 1.61
CA ILE A 271 -11.88 -35.70 3.00
C ILE A 271 -12.06 -36.90 3.94
N THR A 272 -13.10 -37.71 3.72
CA THR A 272 -13.35 -38.92 4.52
C THR A 272 -12.25 -39.96 4.32
N ALA A 273 -11.83 -40.18 3.06
CA ALA A 273 -10.74 -41.10 2.74
C ALA A 273 -9.40 -40.67 3.34
N ALA A 274 -9.15 -39.36 3.42
CA ALA A 274 -7.97 -38.79 4.07
C ALA A 274 -8.03 -38.82 5.61
N GLY A 275 -9.17 -39.18 6.21
CA GLY A 275 -9.36 -39.14 7.66
C GLY A 275 -9.57 -37.74 8.23
N GLY A 276 -10.02 -36.79 7.40
CA GLY A 276 -10.24 -35.39 7.77
C GLY A 276 -8.96 -34.55 7.74
N ARG A 277 -8.90 -33.51 8.61
CA ARG A 277 -7.77 -32.55 8.72
C ARG A 277 -7.38 -31.91 7.37
N THR A 278 -8.37 -31.73 6.50
CA THR A 278 -8.18 -31.23 5.16
C THR A 278 -8.36 -29.71 5.13
N LEU A 279 -7.41 -29.00 4.54
CA LEU A 279 -7.58 -27.62 4.09
C LEU A 279 -7.95 -27.65 2.62
N ALA A 280 -9.15 -27.17 2.27
CA ALA A 280 -9.57 -27.00 0.89
C ALA A 280 -9.39 -25.55 0.47
N LEU A 281 -8.61 -25.31 -0.60
CA LEU A 281 -8.39 -24.00 -1.19
C LEU A 281 -9.23 -23.89 -2.46
N PHE A 282 -9.94 -22.78 -2.61
CA PHE A 282 -10.78 -22.48 -3.78
C PHE A 282 -10.28 -21.17 -4.40
N THR A 283 -10.34 -21.09 -5.74
CA THR A 283 -10.02 -19.89 -6.53
C THR A 283 -11.30 -19.14 -6.92
#